data_AF-A0A355WBC2-F1
#
_entry.id   AF-A0A355WBC2-F1
#
_cell.length_a   1.000
_cell.length_b   1.000
_cell.length_c   1.000
_cell.angle_alpha   90.00
_cell.angle_beta   90.00
_cell.angle_gamma   90.00
#
_symmetry.space_group_name_H-M   'P 1'
#
loop_
_entity.id
_entity.type
_entity.pdbx_description
1 polymer ?
#
loop_
_entity_poly.entity_id
_entity_poly.type
_entity_poly.pdbx_seq_one_letter_code
_entity_poly.pdbx_strand_id
1 'polypeptide(L)' 'MEGVIYIMLTERQQKILKILHKQKDYITARQIAEQIHFSTKTVRNDLLQVRTLLQQNQLGKLTAKPKKGFQLLTTAKEWD' A
#
# COMPACT_ATOMS: atom_id res chain seq x y z
N MET A 1 -0.95 1.95 -17.41
CA MET A 1 -0.73 2.83 -16.24
C MET A 1 -0.15 2.06 -15.03
N GLU A 2 -0.54 0.81 -14.78
CA GLU A 2 0.07 -0.02 -13.73
C GLU A 2 1.60 -0.19 -13.84
N GLY A 3 2.11 -0.42 -15.05
CA GLY A 3 3.54 -0.65 -15.29
C GLY A 3 4.43 0.53 -14.86
N VAL A 4 3.95 1.77 -14.97
CA VAL A 4 4.72 2.97 -14.61
C VAL A 4 4.84 3.14 -13.09
N ILE A 5 3.83 2.73 -12.33
CA ILE A 5 3.89 2.73 -10.85
C ILE A 5 4.85 1.66 -10.37
N TYR A 6 4.77 0.47 -10.99
CA TYR A 6 5.54 -0.68 -10.58
C TYR A 6 7.05 -0.44 -10.74
N ILE A 7 7.49 0.28 -11.79
CA ILE A 7 8.90 0.67 -11.98
C ILE A 7 9.39 1.72 -10.97
N MET A 8 8.50 2.51 -10.36
CA MET A 8 8.87 3.54 -9.37
C MET A 8 8.91 3.01 -7.93
N LEU A 9 8.29 1.86 -7.67
CA LEU A 9 8.28 1.22 -6.36
C LEU A 9 9.38 0.17 -6.25
N THR A 10 9.99 0.09 -5.06
CA THR A 10 10.85 -1.05 -4.72
C THR A 10 10.03 -2.35 -4.68
N GLU A 11 10.67 -3.50 -4.86
CA GLU A 11 9.98 -4.81 -4.78
C GLU A 11 9.16 -4.99 -3.49
N ARG A 12 9.66 -4.47 -2.37
CA ARG A 12 8.98 -4.54 -1.07
C ARG A 12 7.73 -3.67 -1.05
N GLN A 13 7.81 -2.45 -1.59
CA GLN A 13 6.65 -1.55 -1.69
C GLN A 13 5.61 -2.09 -2.66
N GLN A 14 6.04 -2.73 -3.75
CA GLN A 14 5.15 -3.42 -4.67
C GLN A 14 4.41 -4.58 -3.98
N LYS A 15 5.10 -5.39 -3.15
CA LYS A 15 4.45 -6.44 -2.35
C LYS A 15 3.40 -5.86 -1.39
N ILE A 16 3.72 -4.74 -0.72
CA ILE A 16 2.78 -4.03 0.16
C ILE A 16 1.56 -3.54 -0.63
N LEU A 17 1.76 -2.93 -1.80
CA LEU A 17 0.67 -2.45 -2.64
C LEU A 17 -0.23 -3.60 -3.11
N LYS A 18 0.35 -4.74 -3.51
CA LYS A 18 -0.40 -5.96 -3.86
C LYS A 18 -1.25 -6.49 -2.72
N ILE A 19 -0.72 -6.51 -1.48
CA ILE A 19 -1.47 -6.92 -0.29
C ILE A 19 -2.65 -5.96 -0.05
N LEU A 20 -2.39 -4.65 -0.11
CA LEU A 20 -3.42 -3.63 0.06
C LEU A 20 -4.52 -3.71 -1.00
N HIS A 21 -4.16 -3.99 -2.25
CA HIS A 21 -5.12 -4.11 -3.35
C HIS A 21 -6.06 -5.30 -3.18
N LYS A 22 -5.53 -6.44 -2.73
CA LYS A 22 -6.33 -7.65 -2.48
C LYS A 22 -7.20 -7.56 -1.22
N GLN A 23 -6.88 -6.63 -0.32
CA GLN A 23 -7.57 -6.52 0.96
C GLN A 23 -8.76 -5.56 0.87
N LYS A 24 -9.96 -6.10 1.06
CA LYS A 24 -11.20 -5.29 1.06
C LYS A 24 -11.32 -4.39 2.29
N ASP A 25 -10.81 -4.86 3.43
CA ASP A 25 -10.89 -4.17 4.73
C ASP A 25 -9.54 -3.60 5.19
N TYR A 26 -9.53 -2.96 6.36
CA TYR A 26 -8.29 -2.45 6.96
C TYR A 26 -7.31 -3.58 7.30
N ILE A 27 -6.02 -3.36 7.05
CA ILE A 27 -4.93 -4.25 7.45
C ILE A 27 -3.85 -3.46 8.20
N THR A 28 -3.36 -4.00 9.31
CA THR A 28 -2.33 -3.34 10.12
C THR A 28 -0.95 -3.51 9.51
N ALA A 29 -0.05 -2.55 9.77
CA ALA A 29 1.36 -2.67 9.40
C ALA A 29 2.04 -3.91 10.01
N ARG A 30 1.54 -4.39 11.17
CA ARG A 30 2.03 -5.63 11.80
C ARG A 30 1.65 -6.85 10.96
N GLN A 31 0.38 -6.96 10.56
CA GLN A 31 -0.08 -8.07 9.72
C GLN A 31 0.64 -8.10 8.36
N ILE A 32 0.85 -6.93 7.75
CA ILE A 32 1.65 -6.84 6.51
C ILE A 32 3.08 -7.31 6.79
N ALA A 33 3.72 -6.81 7.85
CA ALA A 33 5.08 -7.19 8.23
C ALA A 33 5.26 -8.70 8.45
N GLU A 34 4.28 -9.35 9.07
CA GLU A 34 4.26 -10.81 9.26
C GLU A 34 4.18 -11.54 7.91
N GLN A 35 3.40 -11.05 6.94
CA GLN A 35 3.26 -11.67 5.60
C GLN A 35 4.50 -11.52 4.71
N ILE A 36 5.26 -10.42 4.86
CA ILE A 36 6.43 -10.15 4.01
C ILE A 36 7.78 -10.32 4.72
N HIS A 37 7.77 -10.76 5.98
CA HIS A 37 8.95 -11.01 6.83
C HIS A 37 9.87 -9.80 7.01
N PHE A 38 9.30 -8.62 7.24
CA PHE A 38 10.05 -7.40 7.57
C PHE A 38 9.64 -6.82 8.92
N SER A 39 10.42 -5.90 9.47
CA SER A 39 10.02 -5.21 10.70
C SER A 39 8.78 -4.35 10.48
N THR A 40 7.94 -4.21 11.49
CA THR A 40 6.79 -3.28 11.44
C THR A 40 7.22 -1.83 11.19
N LYS A 41 8.42 -1.43 11.65
CA LYS A 41 9.00 -0.10 11.38
C LYS A 41 9.27 0.07 9.88
N THR A 42 9.91 -0.92 9.25
CA THR A 42 10.19 -0.94 7.81
C THR A 42 8.90 -0.81 7.00
N VAL A 43 7.90 -1.65 7.32
CA VAL A 43 6.60 -1.62 6.64
C VAL A 43 5.87 -0.30 6.81
N ARG A 44 5.91 0.33 7.99
CA ARG A 44 5.35 1.67 8.18
C ARG A 44 6.02 2.71 7.28
N ASN A 45 7.35 2.67 7.17
CA ASN A 45 8.08 3.58 6.30
C ASN A 45 7.73 3.37 4.82
N ASP A 46 7.56 2.11 4.39
CA ASP A 46 7.13 1.82 3.02
C ASP A 46 5.69 2.26 2.75
N LEU A 47 4.77 2.06 3.71
CA LEU A 47 3.38 2.52 3.60
C LEU A 47 3.30 4.05 3.45
N LEU A 48 4.20 4.80 4.10
CA LEU A 48 4.32 6.25 3.91
C LEU A 48 4.79 6.58 2.48
N GLN A 49 5.80 5.89 1.96
CA GLN A 49 6.29 6.10 0.59
C GLN A 49 5.23 5.74 -0.46
N VAL A 50 4.56 4.60 -0.32
CA VAL A 50 3.46 4.18 -1.20
C VAL A 50 2.33 5.20 -1.16
N ARG A 51 1.94 5.71 0.02
CA ARG A 51 0.94 6.76 0.13
C ARG A 51 1.33 8.01 -0.66
N THR A 52 2.56 8.49 -0.48
CA THR A 52 3.06 9.68 -1.18
C THR A 52 3.00 9.49 -2.69
N LEU A 53 3.46 8.35 -3.19
CA LEU A 53 3.46 8.07 -4.63
C LEU A 53 2.03 8.03 -5.20
N LEU A 54 1.10 7.35 -4.53
CA LEU A 54 -0.31 7.28 -4.96
C LEU A 54 -0.94 8.68 -5.05
N GLN A 55 -0.65 9.55 -4.08
CA GLN A 55 -1.19 10.90 -4.03
C GLN A 55 -0.59 11.81 -5.12
N GLN A 56 0.74 11.79 -5.29
CA GLN A 56 1.43 12.61 -6.29
C GLN A 56 0.94 12.32 -7.71
N ASN A 57 0.60 11.06 -7.99
CA ASN A 57 0.17 10.61 -9.31
C ASN A 57 -1.37 10.51 -9.44
N GLN A 58 -2.14 10.92 -8.42
CA GLN A 58 -3.61 10.90 -8.40
C GLN A 58 -4.23 9.51 -8.69
N LEU A 59 -3.57 8.45 -8.20
CA LEU A 59 -3.95 7.06 -8.48
C LEU A 59 -4.88 6.44 -7.42
N GLY A 60 -4.95 7.07 -6.25
CA GLY A 60 -5.71 6.57 -5.13
C GLY A 60 -5.23 7.16 -3.82
N LYS A 61 -5.79 6.65 -2.72
CA LYS A 61 -5.53 7.13 -1.37
C LYS A 61 -5.36 5.98 -0.40
N LEU A 62 -4.27 6.02 0.36
CA LEU A 62 -4.08 5.12 1.50
C LEU A 62 -4.63 5.78 2.77
N THR A 63 -5.77 5.31 3.25
CA THR A 63 -6.36 5.77 4.52
C THR A 63 -5.78 4.98 5.68
N ALA A 64 -5.68 5.63 6.85
CA ALA A 64 -5.28 4.98 8.08
C ALA A 64 -6.32 5.26 9.17
N LYS A 65 -6.66 4.24 9.95
CA LYS A 65 -7.59 4.35 11.08
C LYS A 65 -6.94 3.75 12.32
N PRO A 66 -6.94 4.48 13.46
CA PRO A 66 -6.38 3.96 14.71
C PRO A 66 -6.94 2.58 15.05
N LYS A 67 -6.07 1.67 15.51
CA LYS A 67 -6.39 0.28 15.88
C LYS A 67 -6.91 -0.62 14.74
N LYS A 68 -7.27 -0.08 13.57
CA LYS A 68 -7.70 -0.87 12.40
C LYS A 68 -6.60 -1.08 11.37
N GLY A 69 -5.74 -0.08 11.15
CA GLY A 69 -4.64 -0.17 10.20
C GLY A 69 -4.85 0.71 8.97
N PHE A 70 -4.50 0.19 7.80
CA PHE A 70 -4.47 0.89 6.52
C PHE A 70 -5.44 0.25 5.53
N GLN A 71 -6.06 1.07 4.69
CA GLN A 71 -6.94 0.61 3.61
C GLN A 71 -6.65 1.43 2.36
N LEU A 72 -6.47 0.75 1.23
CA LEU A 72 -6.32 1.39 -0.07
C LEU A 72 -7.72 1.70 -0.62
N LEU A 73 -7.94 2.96 -0.96
CA LEU A 73 -9.09 3.41 -1.73
C LEU A 73 -8.58 3.80 -3.11
N THR A 74 -8.93 3.01 -4.12
CA THR A 74 -8.61 3.31 -5.51
C THR A 74 -9.71 4.17 -6.11
N THR A 75 -9.33 5.19 -6.87
CA THR A 75 -10.28 6.09 -7.55
C THR A 75 -10.60 5.65 -8.97
N ALA A 76 -9.81 4.74 -9.53
CA ALA A 76 -10.01 4.26 -10.88
C ALA A 76 -10.78 2.93 -10.88
N LYS A 77 -11.86 2.90 -11.68
CA LYS A 77 -12.58 1.70 -12.12
C LYS A 77 -11.71 0.75 -12.98
N GLU A 78 -10.42 1.04 -13.14
CA GLU A 78 -9.49 0.45 -14.12
C GLU A 78 -8.31 -0.27 -13.47
N TRP A 79 -8.52 -0.88 -12.29
CA TRP A 79 -7.53 -1.75 -11.64
C TRP A 79 -7.90 -3.24 -11.76
N ASP A 80 -8.90 -3.55 -12.60
CA ASP A 80 -9.25 -4.90 -13.05
C ASP A 80 -8.64 -5.18 -14.43
#